data_AF-A0A2G9N8M7-F1
#
_entry.id   AF-A0A2G9N8M7-F1
#
_cell.length_a   1.000
_cell.length_b   1.000
_cell.length_c   1.000
_cell.angle_alpha   90.00
_cell.angle_beta   90.00
_cell.angle_gamma   90.00
#
_symmetry.space_group_name_H-M   'P 1'
#
loop_
_entity.id
_entity.type
_entity.pdbx_description
1 polymer ?
#
loop_
_entity_poly.entity_id
_entity_poly.type
_entity_poly.pdbx_seq_one_letter_code
_entity_poly.pdbx_strand_id
1 'polypeptide(L)'
;MIKLSAKIKYMIYFTMFVISLIALTSGLLKSGPIEKLNIPKDKFCGKDSDCACGISLDTGDCFYGNREYVDPSQQCPDFCTGIAAMFEIRCVNNTCVQVKVR
;
A
#
# COMPACT_ATOMS: atom_id res chain seq x y z
N MET A 1 -9.05 6.34 -61.14
CA MET A 1 -8.00 7.13 -60.46
C MET A 1 -8.63 8.35 -59.83
N ILE A 2 -8.74 8.39 -58.50
CA ILE A 2 -9.43 9.47 -57.78
C ILE A 2 -8.43 10.63 -57.56
N LYS A 3 -8.62 11.77 -58.25
CA LYS A 3 -7.85 13.00 -58.02
C LYS A 3 -8.35 13.66 -56.73
N LEU A 4 -7.71 13.33 -55.60
CA LEU A 4 -7.99 13.99 -54.33
C LEU A 4 -7.40 15.41 -54.33
N SER A 5 -8.27 16.41 -54.12
CA SER A 5 -7.90 17.83 -54.00
C SER A 5 -6.91 18.07 -52.85
N ALA A 6 -5.96 18.98 -53.03
CA ALA A 6 -4.90 19.29 -52.06
C ALA A 6 -5.44 19.65 -50.66
N LYS A 7 -6.62 20.28 -50.59
CA LYS A 7 -7.30 20.63 -49.33
C LYS A 7 -7.68 19.38 -48.51
N ILE A 8 -8.04 18.29 -49.18
CA ILE A 8 -8.44 17.03 -48.53
C ILE A 8 -7.21 16.33 -47.94
N LYS A 9 -6.09 16.34 -48.67
CA LYS A 9 -4.82 15.80 -48.15
C LYS A 9 -4.39 16.54 -46.88
N TYR A 10 -4.49 17.87 -46.88
CA TYR A 10 -4.14 18.69 -45.73
C TYR A 10 -5.03 18.40 -44.51
N MET A 11 -6.35 18.25 -44.72
CA MET A 11 -7.29 17.86 -43.66
C MET A 11 -6.95 16.49 -43.05
N ILE A 12 -6.58 15.51 -43.87
CA ILE A 12 -6.20 14.17 -43.38
C ILE A 12 -4.89 14.21 -42.57
N TYR A 13 -3.90 14.99 -43.00
CA TYR A 13 -2.64 15.13 -42.24
C TYR A 13 -2.85 15.86 -40.91
N PHE A 14 -3.72 16.89 -40.89
CA PHE A 14 -4.02 17.64 -39.68
C PHE A 14 -4.69 16.77 -38.62
N THR A 15 -5.66 15.93 -39.01
CA THR A 15 -6.34 15.04 -38.07
C THR A 15 -5.41 13.96 -37.51
N MET A 16 -4.54 13.37 -38.33
CA MET A 16 -3.55 12.39 -37.86
C MET A 16 -2.55 12.98 -36.84
N PHE A 17 -2.14 14.24 -37.04
CA PHE A 17 -1.25 14.94 -36.13
C PHE A 17 -1.89 15.20 -34.77
N VAL A 18 -3.16 15.64 -34.76
CA VAL A 18 -3.92 15.88 -33.52
C VAL A 18 -4.13 14.59 -32.73
N ILE A 19 -4.45 13.47 -33.39
CA ILE A 19 -4.62 12.16 -32.73
C ILE A 19 -3.32 11.71 -32.05
N SER A 20 -2.18 11.94 -32.69
CA SER A 20 -0.87 11.59 -32.13
C SER A 20 -0.53 12.42 -30.89
N LEU A 21 -0.91 13.70 -30.87
CA LEU A 21 -0.74 14.57 -29.70
C LEU A 21 -1.63 14.13 -28.52
N ILE A 22 -2.87 13.70 -28.79
CA ILE A 22 -3.80 13.23 -27.75
C ILE A 22 -3.32 11.89 -27.13
N ALA A 23 -2.71 11.01 -27.95
CA ALA A 23 -2.16 9.75 -27.46
C ALA A 23 -1.00 9.94 -26.47
N LEU A 24 -0.21 11.01 -26.62
CA LEU A 24 0.92 11.33 -25.74
C LEU A 24 0.48 11.90 -24.37
N THR A 25 -0.65 12.61 -24.30
CA THR A 25 -1.14 13.19 -23.04
C THR A 25 -1.93 12.21 -22.17
N SER A 26 -2.40 11.09 -22.75
CA SER A 26 -3.28 10.14 -22.05
C SER A 26 -2.52 9.03 -21.30
N GLY A 27 -1.18 8.95 -21.42
CA GLY A 27 -0.38 7.82 -20.98
C GLY A 27 0.18 7.88 -19.55
N LEU A 28 0.00 8.98 -18.81
CA LEU A 28 0.54 9.15 -17.46
C LEU A 28 -0.56 9.57 -16.49
N LEU A 29 -0.61 8.89 -15.34
CA LEU A 29 -1.51 9.07 -14.19
C LEU A 29 -2.78 8.21 -14.19
N LYS A 30 -2.57 6.89 -14.18
CA LYS A 30 -3.43 6.01 -13.39
C LYS A 30 -2.92 5.99 -11.95
N SER A 31 -2.99 7.14 -11.26
CA SER A 31 -2.88 7.14 -9.79
C SER A 31 -4.16 6.50 -9.27
N GLY A 32 -4.06 5.28 -8.76
CA GLY A 32 -5.16 4.65 -8.05
C GLY A 32 -5.64 5.55 -6.90
N PRO A 33 -6.90 5.39 -6.45
CA PRO A 33 -7.38 6.12 -5.28
C PRO A 33 -6.43 5.84 -4.11
N ILE A 34 -5.83 6.89 -3.54
CA ILE A 34 -5.21 6.83 -2.22
C ILE A 34 -6.37 6.66 -1.25
N GLU A 35 -6.74 5.41 -0.99
CA GLU A 35 -7.63 5.06 0.10
C GLU A 35 -6.94 5.54 1.37
N LYS A 36 -7.49 6.59 2.01
CA LYS A 36 -7.07 7.00 3.34
C LYS A 36 -7.36 5.81 4.27
N LEU A 37 -6.36 4.97 4.48
CA LEU A 37 -6.47 3.83 5.38
C LEU A 37 -6.68 4.39 6.80
N ASN A 38 -7.87 4.19 7.35
CA ASN A 38 -8.16 4.48 8.75
C ASN A 38 -7.52 3.35 9.58
N ILE A 39 -6.22 3.46 9.80
CA ILE A 39 -5.45 2.53 10.63
C ILE A 39 -5.63 2.95 12.08
N PRO A 40 -6.08 2.04 12.97
CA PRO A 40 -6.23 2.36 14.37
C PRO A 40 -4.84 2.59 14.99
N LYS A 41 -4.75 3.52 15.94
CA LYS A 41 -3.46 4.05 16.45
C LYS A 41 -2.61 2.97 17.12
N ASP A 42 -3.26 2.03 17.79
CA ASP A 42 -2.69 0.85 18.43
C ASP A 42 -2.07 -0.15 17.44
N LYS A 43 -2.37 -0.05 16.14
CA LYS A 43 -1.74 -0.84 15.09
C LYS A 43 -0.84 -0.03 14.16
N PHE A 44 -0.90 1.30 14.23
CA PHE A 44 -0.13 2.16 13.34
C PHE A 44 1.37 2.08 13.61
N CYS A 45 2.20 2.05 12.56
CA CYS A 45 3.65 2.05 12.68
C CYS A 45 4.32 2.86 11.55
N GLY A 46 5.51 3.40 11.84
CA GLY A 46 6.41 3.98 10.82
C GLY A 46 7.49 3.00 10.37
N LYS A 47 7.93 2.12 11.26
CA LYS A 47 8.98 1.12 11.06
C LYS A 47 8.78 -0.10 11.96
N ASP A 48 9.48 -1.20 11.66
CA ASP A 48 9.35 -2.47 12.39
C ASP A 48 9.60 -2.33 13.90
N SER A 49 10.53 -1.46 14.31
CA SER A 49 10.83 -1.24 15.74
C SER A 49 9.70 -0.60 16.54
N ASP A 50 8.73 0.01 15.84
CA ASP A 50 7.56 0.62 16.47
C ASP A 50 6.53 -0.47 16.82
N CYS A 51 6.66 -1.67 16.26
CA CYS A 51 5.81 -2.79 16.59
C CYS A 51 6.37 -3.58 17.77
N ALA A 52 5.49 -3.98 18.68
CA ALA A 52 5.81 -4.86 19.78
C ALA A 52 4.72 -5.93 19.93
N CYS A 53 5.04 -6.98 20.67
CA CYS A 53 4.11 -8.02 21.03
C CYS A 53 4.26 -8.37 22.51
N GLY A 54 3.13 -8.56 23.18
CA GLY A 54 3.06 -8.76 24.61
C GLY A 54 1.62 -8.61 25.08
N ILE A 55 1.40 -7.88 26.16
CA ILE A 55 0.07 -7.62 26.71
C ILE A 55 -0.41 -6.22 26.31
N SER A 56 -1.68 -6.11 25.92
CA SER A 56 -2.35 -4.83 25.70
C SER A 56 -2.42 -4.04 27.00
N LEU A 57 -1.95 -2.79 26.98
CA LEU A 57 -2.05 -1.90 28.13
C LEU A 57 -3.51 -1.53 28.46
N ASP A 58 -4.42 -1.64 27.49
CA ASP A 58 -5.83 -1.28 27.66
C ASP A 58 -6.67 -2.45 28.18
N THR A 59 -6.47 -3.65 27.63
CA THR A 59 -7.34 -4.82 27.93
C THR A 59 -6.71 -5.85 28.84
N GLY A 60 -5.37 -5.89 28.93
CA GLY A 60 -4.66 -6.94 29.65
C GLY A 60 -4.55 -8.27 28.88
N ASP A 61 -5.00 -8.33 27.62
CA ASP A 61 -4.92 -9.53 26.78
C ASP A 61 -3.65 -9.56 25.92
N CYS A 62 -3.27 -10.74 25.43
CA CYS A 62 -2.21 -10.88 24.45
C CYS A 62 -2.52 -10.08 23.17
N PHE A 63 -1.63 -9.16 22.83
CA PHE A 63 -1.78 -8.23 21.72
C PHE A 63 -0.44 -7.93 21.05
N TYR A 64 -0.51 -7.61 19.75
CA TYR A 64 0.61 -7.07 18.98
C TYR A 64 0.17 -5.77 18.34
N GLY A 65 1.05 -4.79 18.26
CA GLY A 65 0.68 -3.47 17.77
C GLY A 65 1.80 -2.48 17.97
N ASN A 66 1.46 -1.20 17.89
CA ASN A 66 2.36 -0.13 18.25
C ASN A 66 2.82 -0.30 19.71
N ARG A 67 4.13 -0.15 19.91
CA ARG A 67 4.82 -0.33 21.19
C ARG A 67 4.29 0.55 22.30
N GLU A 68 3.69 1.70 21.98
CA GLU A 68 3.06 2.58 22.97
C GLU A 68 1.83 1.97 23.64
N TYR A 69 1.24 0.94 23.04
CA TYR A 69 -0.01 0.29 23.49
C TYR A 69 0.21 -1.15 23.99
N VAL A 70 1.46 -1.62 23.98
CA VAL A 70 1.83 -3.00 24.31
C VAL A 70 2.87 -2.96 25.42
N ASP A 71 2.71 -3.77 26.45
CA ASP A 71 3.77 -4.10 27.40
C ASP A 71 4.61 -5.28 26.86
N PRO A 72 5.83 -5.03 26.33
CA PRO A 72 6.69 -6.09 25.80
C PRO A 72 7.39 -6.90 26.91
N SER A 73 7.32 -6.48 28.18
CA SER A 73 7.91 -7.22 29.29
C SER A 73 7.13 -8.49 29.62
N GLN A 74 5.84 -8.50 29.31
CA GLN A 74 4.96 -9.66 29.46
C GLN A 74 4.74 -10.32 28.09
N GLN A 75 5.53 -11.34 27.80
CA GLN A 75 5.50 -11.98 26.49
C GLN A 75 4.39 -13.03 26.37
N CYS A 76 3.73 -13.02 25.21
CA CYS A 76 2.78 -14.05 24.77
C CYS A 76 3.36 -14.86 23.60
N PRO A 77 4.31 -15.78 23.83
CA PRO A 77 5.08 -16.42 22.76
C PRO A 77 4.21 -17.16 21.73
N ASP A 78 3.17 -17.84 22.19
CA ASP A 78 2.22 -18.57 21.34
C ASP A 78 1.44 -17.62 20.43
N PHE A 79 1.13 -16.42 20.89
CA PHE A 79 0.43 -15.40 20.11
C PHE A 79 1.40 -14.64 19.17
N CYS A 80 2.58 -14.28 19.68
CA CYS A 80 3.54 -13.45 18.97
C CYS A 80 4.26 -14.20 17.84
N THR A 81 4.73 -15.40 18.13
CA THR A 81 5.57 -16.20 17.22
C THR A 81 4.87 -17.44 16.69
N GLY A 82 3.75 -17.84 17.31
CA GLY A 82 3.09 -19.12 17.05
C GLY A 82 3.82 -20.29 17.71
N ILE A 83 3.13 -21.44 17.80
CA ILE A 83 3.60 -22.67 18.46
C ILE A 83 4.95 -23.19 17.88
N ALA A 84 5.29 -22.83 16.63
CA ALA A 84 6.53 -23.25 15.96
C ALA A 84 7.47 -22.09 15.58
N ALA A 85 7.29 -20.91 16.20
CA ALA A 85 8.07 -19.70 15.90
C ALA A 85 8.12 -19.38 14.39
N MET A 86 6.97 -19.51 13.72
CA MET A 86 6.83 -19.29 12.28
C MET A 86 6.48 -17.85 11.94
N PHE A 87 6.20 -17.03 12.94
CA PHE A 87 5.72 -15.68 12.76
C PHE A 87 6.66 -14.63 13.36
N GLU A 88 6.68 -13.46 12.72
CA GLU A 88 7.35 -12.25 13.18
C GLU A 88 6.39 -11.07 13.02
N ILE A 89 6.46 -10.08 13.92
CA ILE A 89 5.66 -8.85 13.79
C ILE A 89 6.48 -7.82 13.01
N ARG A 90 5.91 -7.28 11.93
CA ARG A 90 6.54 -6.26 11.09
C ARG A 90 5.58 -5.13 10.77
N CYS A 91 6.15 -3.99 10.38
CA CYS A 91 5.41 -2.84 9.89
C CYS A 91 5.25 -2.94 8.37
N VAL A 92 4.02 -3.19 7.91
CA VAL A 92 3.69 -3.27 6.48
C VAL A 92 2.56 -2.30 6.20
N ASN A 93 2.74 -1.42 5.21
CA ASN A 93 1.75 -0.39 4.86
C ASN A 93 1.27 0.40 6.10
N ASN A 94 2.23 0.85 6.92
CA ASN A 94 1.98 1.59 8.15
C ASN A 94 1.14 0.86 9.21
N THR A 95 1.03 -0.47 9.13
CA THR A 95 0.29 -1.29 10.09
C THR A 95 1.17 -2.42 10.61
N CYS A 96 1.17 -2.64 11.93
CA CYS A 96 1.80 -3.80 12.55
C CYS A 96 1.02 -5.05 12.18
N VAL A 97 1.68 -5.98 11.50
CA VAL A 97 1.11 -7.23 11.02
C VAL A 97 2.00 -8.40 11.38
N GLN A 98 1.39 -9.57 11.54
CA GLN A 98 2.10 -10.82 11.75
C GLN A 98 2.42 -11.46 10.39
N VAL A 99 3.70 -11.62 10.07
CA VAL A 99 4.18 -12.20 8.82
C VAL A 99 4.81 -13.57 9.07
N LYS A 100 4.64 -14.49 8.14
CA LYS A 100 5.27 -15.81 8.19
C LYS A 100 6.73 -15.74 7.73
N VAL A 101 7.65 -16.32 8.50
CA VAL A 101 9.10 -16.22 8.28
C VAL A 101 9.81 -17.56 8.05
N ARG A 102 9.12 -18.69 8.21
CA ARG A 102 9.66 -20.05 7.99
C ARG A 102 8.73 -20.90 7.13
#